data_AF-E5XT52-F1
#
_entry.id   AF-E5XT52-F1
#
_cell.length_a   1.000
_cell.length_b   1.000
_cell.length_c   1.000
_cell.angle_alpha   90.00
_cell.angle_beta   90.00
_cell.angle_gamma   90.00
#
_symmetry.space_group_name_H-M   'P 1'
#
loop_
_entity.id
_entity.type
_entity.pdbx_description
1 polymer ?
#
loop_
_entity_poly.entity_id
_entity_poly.type
_entity_poly.pdbx_seq_one_letter_code
_entity_poly.pdbx_strand_id
1 'polypeptide(L)'
;MSAFVVAKTHVDALVSALVGVCGYPHEWAGALGHKLWSENFRSVNYLYEEDEPTPVYDPELVDGPFDLVAALKAASCMDYQSCEHPEWKQSEAFALLELLRAEIFKLRPELGEKTTNSYGETCERWQTLPEAESALWEVEDARQVLRASDVYGSRPRDERTGTTWTAVP
;
A
#
# COMPACT_ATOMS: atom_id res chain seq x y z
N MET A 1 -6.19 -16.89 -2.10
CA MET A 1 -7.07 -16.27 -1.08
C MET A 1 -8.38 -15.94 -1.76
N SER A 2 -9.41 -15.49 -1.05
CA SER A 2 -10.61 -14.89 -1.65
C SER A 2 -10.59 -13.39 -1.42
N ALA A 3 -11.36 -12.64 -2.20
CA ALA A 3 -11.53 -11.22 -1.98
C ALA A 3 -12.31 -10.92 -0.68
N PHE A 4 -12.00 -9.81 -0.02
CA PHE A 4 -12.70 -9.27 1.14
C PHE A 4 -12.69 -7.74 1.14
N VAL A 5 -13.57 -7.13 1.95
CA VAL A 5 -13.59 -5.68 2.13
C VAL A 5 -12.39 -5.28 2.98
N VAL A 6 -11.48 -4.49 2.42
CA VAL A 6 -10.30 -4.03 3.16
C VAL A 6 -10.68 -3.01 4.22
N ALA A 7 -9.91 -2.98 5.31
CA ALA A 7 -10.05 -1.98 6.35
C ALA A 7 -9.85 -0.55 5.81
N LYS A 8 -10.54 0.42 6.42
CA LYS A 8 -10.37 1.86 6.12
C LYS A 8 -8.91 2.31 6.20
N THR A 9 -8.15 1.78 7.17
CA THR A 9 -6.72 2.10 7.36
C THR A 9 -5.86 1.70 6.16
N HIS A 10 -6.24 0.65 5.43
CA HIS A 10 -5.60 0.29 4.17
C HIS A 10 -5.88 1.30 3.07
N VAL A 11 -7.11 1.81 3.00
CA VAL A 11 -7.48 2.89 2.08
C VAL A 11 -6.74 4.18 2.46
N ASP A 12 -6.70 4.54 3.74
CA ASP A 12 -5.99 5.73 4.25
C ASP A 12 -4.51 5.70 3.88
N ALA A 13 -3.84 4.55 4.03
CA ALA A 13 -2.45 4.36 3.63
C ALA A 13 -2.22 4.64 2.13
N LEU A 14 -3.11 4.13 1.27
CA LEU A 14 -3.03 4.34 -0.18
C LEU A 14 -3.33 5.80 -0.55
N VAL A 15 -4.31 6.43 0.07
CA VAL A 15 -4.63 7.84 -0.16
C VAL A 15 -3.49 8.73 0.29
N SER A 16 -2.89 8.46 1.45
CA SER A 16 -1.67 9.15 1.91
C SER A 16 -0.52 9.00 0.91
N ALA A 17 -0.31 7.80 0.38
CA ALA A 17 0.72 7.59 -0.66
C ALA A 17 0.39 8.33 -1.96
N LEU A 18 -0.87 8.36 -2.40
CA LEU A 18 -1.28 9.13 -3.59
C LEU A 18 -1.05 10.64 -3.39
N VAL A 19 -1.38 11.19 -2.23
CA VAL A 19 -1.13 12.60 -1.90
C VAL A 19 0.38 12.87 -1.83
N GLY A 20 1.13 12.07 -1.05
CA GLY A 20 2.54 12.32 -0.78
C GLY A 20 3.50 11.95 -1.90
N VAL A 21 3.22 10.89 -2.66
CA VAL A 21 4.09 10.39 -3.74
C VAL A 21 3.66 10.95 -5.10
N CYS A 22 2.36 10.96 -5.40
CA CYS A 22 1.87 11.41 -6.71
C CYS A 22 1.53 12.91 -6.73
N GLY A 23 1.55 13.59 -5.57
CA GLY A 23 1.29 15.02 -5.47
C GLY A 23 -0.17 15.40 -5.65
N TYR A 24 -1.11 14.48 -5.37
CA TYR A 24 -2.53 14.84 -5.36
C TYR A 24 -2.82 15.87 -4.27
N PRO A 25 -3.72 16.84 -4.51
CA PRO A 25 -4.11 17.80 -3.47
C PRO A 25 -4.77 17.11 -2.27
N HIS A 26 -4.48 17.59 -1.05
CA HIS A 26 -5.06 17.03 0.18
C HIS A 26 -6.60 17.08 0.16
N GLU A 27 -7.20 18.12 -0.42
CA GLU A 27 -8.65 18.24 -0.54
C GLU A 27 -9.30 17.14 -1.40
N TRP A 28 -8.52 16.39 -2.19
CA TRP A 28 -9.02 15.28 -2.99
C TRP A 28 -8.99 13.95 -2.24
N ALA A 29 -8.39 13.89 -1.04
CA ALA A 29 -8.23 12.66 -0.26
C ALA A 29 -9.54 11.88 -0.08
N GLY A 30 -10.63 12.58 0.28
CA GLY A 30 -11.94 11.95 0.45
C GLY A 30 -12.47 11.32 -0.85
N ALA A 31 -12.31 12.01 -1.99
CA ALA A 31 -12.73 11.49 -3.28
C ALA A 31 -11.87 10.32 -3.75
N LEU A 32 -10.56 10.37 -3.51
CA LEU A 32 -9.62 9.29 -3.87
C LEU A 32 -9.92 8.02 -3.07
N GLY A 33 -10.05 8.13 -1.75
CA GLY A 33 -10.32 6.96 -0.92
C GLY A 33 -11.71 6.39 -1.15
N HIS A 34 -12.72 7.23 -1.39
CA HIS A 34 -14.05 6.73 -1.76
C HIS A 34 -14.01 5.93 -3.07
N LYS A 35 -13.24 6.34 -4.08
CA LYS A 35 -13.07 5.57 -5.33
C LYS A 35 -12.43 4.21 -5.08
N LEU A 36 -11.32 4.19 -4.33
CA LEU A 36 -10.62 2.94 -4.00
C LEU A 36 -11.53 1.98 -3.22
N TRP A 37 -12.21 2.47 -2.18
CA TRP A 37 -13.02 1.63 -1.33
C TRP A 37 -14.30 1.16 -2.03
N SER A 38 -14.91 2.01 -2.86
CA SER A 38 -16.08 1.63 -3.64
C SER A 38 -15.78 0.51 -4.62
N GLU A 39 -14.61 0.52 -5.27
CA GLU A 39 -14.24 -0.55 -6.19
C GLU A 39 -13.95 -1.86 -5.46
N ASN A 40 -13.37 -1.80 -4.25
CA ASN A 40 -13.20 -3.00 -3.42
C ASN A 40 -14.55 -3.58 -2.96
N PHE A 41 -15.48 -2.75 -2.49
CA PHE A 41 -16.85 -3.18 -2.18
C PHE A 41 -17.52 -3.82 -3.39
N ARG A 42 -17.38 -3.19 -4.56
CA ARG A 42 -17.92 -3.71 -5.82
C ARG A 42 -17.37 -5.09 -6.17
N SER A 43 -16.08 -5.31 -5.98
CA SER A 43 -15.42 -6.60 -6.19
C SER A 43 -15.99 -7.68 -5.28
N VAL A 44 -16.11 -7.39 -3.97
CA VAL A 44 -16.66 -8.31 -2.97
C VAL A 44 -18.12 -8.62 -3.27
N ASN A 45 -18.94 -7.59 -3.52
CA ASN A 45 -20.34 -7.72 -3.90
C ASN A 45 -20.51 -8.60 -5.15
N TYR A 46 -19.66 -8.42 -6.16
CA TYR A 46 -19.67 -9.23 -7.38
C TYR A 46 -19.33 -10.70 -7.08
N LEU A 47 -18.30 -10.96 -6.26
CA LEU A 47 -17.85 -12.32 -5.93
C LEU A 47 -18.89 -13.11 -5.12
N TYR A 48 -19.54 -12.45 -4.15
CA TYR A 48 -20.48 -13.10 -3.22
C TYR A 48 -21.95 -12.89 -3.58
N GLU A 49 -22.25 -12.24 -4.71
CA GLU A 49 -23.61 -11.89 -5.16
C GLU A 49 -24.36 -11.03 -4.13
N GLU A 50 -23.66 -10.06 -3.54
CA GLU A 50 -24.17 -9.13 -2.53
C GLU A 50 -24.36 -7.71 -3.13
N ASP A 51 -24.98 -6.82 -2.34
CA ASP A 51 -25.20 -5.41 -2.71
C ASP A 51 -24.99 -4.52 -1.48
N GLU A 52 -23.89 -4.75 -0.75
CA GLU A 52 -23.54 -3.92 0.40
C GLU A 52 -23.07 -2.53 -0.10
N PRO A 53 -23.66 -1.44 0.42
CA PRO A 53 -23.24 -0.11 0.02
C PRO A 53 -21.89 0.24 0.65
N THR A 54 -21.03 0.90 -0.14
CA THR A 54 -19.78 1.46 0.38
C THR A 54 -20.08 2.53 1.44
N PRO A 55 -19.45 2.46 2.64
CA PRO A 55 -19.59 3.48 3.66
C PRO A 55 -19.10 4.86 3.19
N VAL A 56 -19.53 5.91 3.91
CA VAL A 56 -18.94 7.23 3.76
C VAL A 56 -17.47 7.16 4.17
N TYR A 57 -16.59 7.55 3.27
CA TYR A 57 -15.16 7.59 3.53
C TYR A 57 -14.76 8.96 4.10
N ASP A 58 -14.12 8.97 5.26
CA ASP A 58 -13.56 10.15 5.92
C ASP A 58 -12.04 9.96 6.08
N PRO A 59 -11.20 10.68 5.31
CA PRO A 59 -9.77 10.38 5.21
C PRO A 59 -9.01 10.67 6.50
N GLU A 60 -8.20 9.72 6.95
CA GLU A 60 -7.21 9.93 8.02
C GLU A 60 -5.79 9.84 7.44
N LEU A 61 -5.30 10.97 6.96
CA LEU A 61 -3.99 11.01 6.32
C LEU A 61 -2.86 10.91 7.35
N VAL A 62 -1.89 10.07 7.01
CA VAL A 62 -0.57 10.04 7.65
C VAL A 62 0.42 10.89 6.87
N ASP A 63 1.18 11.71 7.59
CA ASP A 63 2.28 12.52 7.08
C ASP A 63 3.62 11.87 7.43
N GLY A 64 4.58 11.91 6.51
CA GLY A 64 5.94 11.44 6.76
C GLY A 64 6.64 10.88 5.52
N PRO A 65 7.90 10.47 5.64
CA PRO A 65 8.59 9.77 4.57
C PRO A 65 7.96 8.39 4.37
N PHE A 66 7.41 8.14 3.19
CA PHE A 66 6.80 6.86 2.84
C PHE A 66 7.84 5.76 2.65
N ASP A 67 7.51 4.57 3.12
CA ASP A 67 8.13 3.33 2.68
C ASP A 67 7.50 2.93 1.35
N LEU A 68 8.25 3.12 0.26
CA LEU A 68 7.75 2.88 -1.09
C LEU A 68 7.50 1.38 -1.34
N VAL A 69 8.20 0.48 -0.65
CA VAL A 69 7.96 -0.97 -0.77
C VAL A 69 6.65 -1.33 -0.07
N ALA A 70 6.39 -0.75 1.10
CA ALA A 70 5.11 -0.92 1.79
C ALA A 70 3.93 -0.36 0.97
N ALA A 71 4.11 0.81 0.34
CA ALA A 71 3.10 1.39 -0.55
C ALA A 71 2.82 0.51 -1.78
N LEU A 72 3.85 -0.06 -2.42
CA LEU A 72 3.69 -1.02 -3.53
C LEU A 72 2.97 -2.29 -3.08
N LYS A 73 3.27 -2.78 -1.88
CA LYS A 73 2.60 -3.96 -1.30
C LYS A 73 1.13 -3.68 -1.02
N ALA A 74 0.82 -2.54 -0.39
CA ALA A 74 -0.56 -2.11 -0.18
C ALA A 74 -1.34 -2.00 -1.50
N ALA A 75 -0.74 -1.39 -2.52
CA ALA A 75 -1.35 -1.28 -3.84
C ALA A 75 -1.64 -2.65 -4.47
N SER A 76 -0.71 -3.60 -4.31
CA SER A 76 -0.87 -4.97 -4.81
C SER A 76 -1.95 -5.75 -4.07
N CYS A 77 -2.11 -5.51 -2.76
CA CYS A 77 -3.22 -6.05 -2.00
C CYS A 77 -4.55 -5.47 -2.50
N MET A 78 -4.69 -4.15 -2.59
CA MET A 78 -5.92 -3.52 -3.09
C MET A 78 -6.30 -3.99 -4.50
N ASP A 79 -5.33 -4.15 -5.40
CA ASP A 79 -5.55 -4.68 -6.75
C ASP A 79 -6.13 -6.09 -6.71
N TYR A 80 -5.52 -6.98 -5.92
CA TYR A 80 -6.03 -8.34 -5.73
C TYR A 80 -7.44 -8.36 -5.10
N GLN A 81 -7.70 -7.52 -4.11
CA GLN A 81 -9.00 -7.46 -3.42
C GLN A 81 -10.10 -6.83 -4.28
N SER A 82 -9.75 -6.14 -5.36
CA SER A 82 -10.70 -5.38 -6.20
C SER A 82 -10.94 -6.02 -7.58
N CYS A 83 -10.26 -7.13 -7.91
CA CYS A 83 -10.23 -7.63 -9.28
C CYS A 83 -11.31 -8.66 -9.67
N GLU A 84 -12.28 -8.94 -8.80
CA GLU A 84 -13.24 -10.04 -9.04
C GLU A 84 -14.26 -9.72 -10.13
N HIS A 85 -14.50 -8.45 -10.43
CA HIS A 85 -15.51 -8.02 -11.41
C HIS A 85 -14.89 -7.68 -12.80
N PRO A 86 -15.63 -7.91 -13.92
CA PRO A 86 -15.08 -7.76 -15.28
C PRO A 86 -14.58 -6.36 -15.65
N GLU A 87 -15.12 -5.33 -15.01
CA GLU A 87 -14.82 -3.92 -15.29
C GLU A 87 -13.63 -3.36 -14.49
N TRP A 88 -12.96 -4.20 -13.67
CA TRP A 88 -11.89 -3.78 -12.77
C TRP A 88 -10.80 -2.97 -13.49
N LYS A 89 -10.31 -3.46 -14.63
CA LYS A 89 -9.23 -2.83 -15.39
C LYS A 89 -9.63 -1.50 -16.06
N GLN A 90 -10.92 -1.20 -16.13
CA GLN A 90 -11.43 0.07 -16.64
C GLN A 90 -11.78 1.04 -15.51
N SER A 91 -11.69 0.61 -14.25
CA SER A 91 -12.01 1.44 -13.10
C SER A 91 -11.00 2.56 -12.88
N GLU A 92 -11.46 3.65 -12.28
CA GLU A 92 -10.59 4.74 -11.83
C GLU A 92 -9.66 4.27 -10.70
N ALA A 93 -10.11 3.34 -9.85
CA ALA A 93 -9.29 2.77 -8.78
C ALA A 93 -8.07 2.03 -9.36
N PHE A 94 -8.25 1.20 -10.38
CA PHE A 94 -7.13 0.56 -11.07
C PHE A 94 -6.14 1.58 -11.64
N ALA A 95 -6.64 2.65 -12.28
CA ALA A 95 -5.81 3.72 -12.81
C ALA A 95 -5.01 4.45 -11.72
N LEU A 96 -5.60 4.67 -10.54
CA LEU A 96 -4.91 5.27 -9.39
C LEU A 96 -3.77 4.38 -8.87
N LEU A 97 -4.00 3.07 -8.76
CA LEU A 97 -2.96 2.13 -8.32
C LEU A 97 -1.81 2.05 -9.31
N GLU A 98 -2.10 2.02 -10.62
CA GLU A 98 -1.07 2.04 -11.67
C GLU A 98 -0.28 3.34 -11.68
N LEU A 99 -0.94 4.49 -11.47
CA LEU A 99 -0.26 5.77 -11.34
C LEU A 99 0.69 5.76 -10.14
N LEU A 100 0.25 5.26 -8.98
CA LEU A 100 1.09 5.16 -7.79
C LEU A 100 2.33 4.30 -8.05
N ARG A 101 2.17 3.12 -8.66
CA ARG A 101 3.29 2.24 -9.05
C ARG A 101 4.26 2.96 -9.99
N ALA A 102 3.74 3.63 -11.01
CA ALA A 102 4.53 4.36 -11.98
C ALA A 102 5.35 5.50 -11.35
N GLU A 103 4.75 6.29 -10.45
CA GLU A 103 5.46 7.35 -9.73
C GLU A 103 6.53 6.78 -8.79
N ILE A 104 6.24 5.68 -8.08
CA ILE A 104 7.24 5.00 -7.26
C ILE A 104 8.43 4.53 -8.10
N PHE A 105 8.19 3.95 -9.29
CA PHE A 105 9.27 3.52 -10.17
C PHE A 105 10.02 4.68 -10.83
N LYS A 106 9.41 5.85 -11.03
CA LYS A 106 10.14 7.06 -11.43
C LYS A 106 11.10 7.52 -10.32
N LEU A 107 10.66 7.47 -9.07
CA LEU A 107 11.47 7.85 -7.91
C LEU A 107 12.57 6.83 -7.61
N ARG A 108 12.30 5.54 -7.81
CA ARG A 108 13.19 4.40 -7.53
C ARG A 108 13.11 3.35 -8.64
N PRO A 109 13.77 3.58 -9.80
CA PRO A 109 13.70 2.69 -10.96
C PRO A 109 14.10 1.25 -10.64
N GLU A 110 15.05 1.06 -9.73
CA GLU A 110 15.52 -0.27 -9.34
C GLU A 110 14.42 -1.15 -8.74
N LEU A 111 13.36 -0.57 -8.16
CA LEU A 111 12.24 -1.33 -7.60
C LEU A 111 11.40 -1.99 -8.70
N GLY A 112 11.35 -1.38 -9.89
CA GLY A 112 10.61 -1.89 -11.05
C GLY A 112 11.42 -2.81 -11.97
N GLU A 113 12.72 -3.00 -11.70
CA GLU A 113 13.56 -3.92 -12.45
C GLU A 113 13.01 -5.35 -12.39
N LYS A 114 13.05 -6.07 -13.51
CA LYS A 114 12.65 -7.47 -13.54
C LYS A 114 13.74 -8.35 -12.94
N THR A 115 13.35 -9.24 -12.03
CA THR A 115 14.21 -10.22 -11.36
C THR A 115 13.51 -11.57 -11.29
N THR A 116 14.19 -12.58 -10.77
CA THR A 116 13.62 -13.92 -10.52
C THR A 116 13.42 -14.13 -9.03
N ASN A 117 12.21 -14.52 -8.61
CA ASN A 117 11.92 -14.84 -7.20
C ASN A 117 12.45 -16.24 -6.81
N SER A 118 12.27 -16.64 -5.55
CA SER A 118 12.68 -17.95 -5.03
C SER A 118 11.96 -19.13 -5.68
N TYR A 119 10.83 -18.90 -6.34
CA TYR A 119 10.05 -19.89 -7.08
C TYR A 119 10.46 -20.01 -8.55
N GLY A 120 11.42 -19.19 -9.03
CA GLY A 120 11.87 -19.20 -10.41
C GLY A 120 11.03 -18.34 -11.36
N GLU A 121 10.12 -17.52 -10.83
CA GLU A 121 9.21 -16.68 -11.61
C GLU A 121 9.81 -15.28 -11.82
N THR A 122 9.58 -14.71 -13.01
CA THR A 122 9.94 -13.31 -13.28
C THR A 122 8.98 -12.37 -12.57
N CYS A 123 9.50 -11.50 -11.72
CA CYS A 123 8.75 -10.52 -10.94
C CYS A 123 9.49 -9.18 -10.90
N GLU A 124 8.92 -8.19 -10.22
CA GLU A 124 9.60 -6.91 -9.97
C GLU A 124 10.49 -7.01 -8.73
N ARG A 125 11.62 -6.31 -8.76
CA ARG A 125 12.65 -6.39 -7.70
C ARG A 125 12.08 -6.18 -6.31
N TRP A 126 11.17 -5.22 -6.13
CA TRP A 126 10.57 -4.92 -4.83
C TRP A 126 9.95 -6.16 -4.16
N GLN A 127 9.38 -7.10 -4.94
CA GLN A 127 8.73 -8.31 -4.42
C GLN A 127 9.71 -9.30 -3.78
N THR A 128 11.01 -9.14 -4.06
CA THR A 128 12.08 -9.99 -3.51
C THR A 128 12.83 -9.34 -2.35
N LEU A 129 12.48 -8.11 -1.98
CA LEU A 129 13.12 -7.39 -0.90
C LEU A 129 12.59 -7.88 0.47
N PRO A 130 13.44 -7.99 1.51
CA PRO A 130 12.99 -8.34 2.86
C PRO A 130 11.88 -7.43 3.39
N GLU A 131 11.89 -6.17 3.00
CA GLU A 131 10.87 -5.18 3.33
C GLU A 131 9.49 -5.61 2.81
N ALA A 132 9.42 -6.17 1.60
CA ALA A 132 8.19 -6.68 1.03
C ALA A 132 7.71 -7.95 1.72
N GLU A 133 8.60 -8.79 2.25
CA GLU A 133 8.21 -9.95 3.07
C GLU A 133 7.65 -9.49 4.44
N SER A 134 8.33 -8.53 5.06
CA SER A 134 7.98 -8.02 6.40
C SER A 134 6.74 -7.12 6.46
N ALA A 135 6.44 -6.40 5.38
CA ALA A 135 5.25 -5.56 5.31
C ALA A 135 3.99 -6.43 5.39
N LEU A 136 2.95 -5.98 6.09
CA LEU A 136 1.72 -6.75 6.19
C LEU A 136 1.00 -6.75 4.83
N TRP A 137 0.27 -7.84 4.54
CA TRP A 137 -0.56 -7.92 3.34
C TRP A 137 -1.79 -7.00 3.48
N GLU A 138 -2.45 -7.04 4.63
CA GLU A 138 -3.47 -6.07 5.02
C GLU A 138 -2.83 -5.00 5.92
N VAL A 139 -3.26 -3.75 5.77
CA VAL A 139 -2.74 -2.64 6.56
C VAL A 139 -3.74 -2.41 7.68
N GLU A 140 -3.30 -2.62 8.91
CA GLU A 140 -4.13 -2.47 10.11
C GLU A 140 -3.98 -1.06 10.71
N ASP A 141 -2.83 -0.41 10.49
CA ASP A 141 -2.55 0.98 10.86
C ASP A 141 -1.95 1.70 9.64
N ALA A 142 -2.54 2.82 9.24
CA ALA A 142 -2.07 3.60 8.08
C ALA A 142 -0.59 4.03 8.21
N ARG A 143 -0.03 4.09 9.42
CA ARG A 143 1.40 4.36 9.64
C ARG A 143 2.32 3.25 9.16
N GLN A 144 1.81 2.05 8.89
CA GLN A 144 2.60 0.92 8.39
C GLN A 144 3.18 1.16 6.99
N VAL A 145 2.70 2.17 6.25
CA VAL A 145 3.32 2.60 4.98
C VAL A 145 4.32 3.75 5.15
N LEU A 146 4.57 4.22 6.37
CA LEU A 146 5.65 5.15 6.67
C LEU A 146 6.95 4.38 6.92
N ARG A 147 8.10 5.01 6.67
CA ARG A 147 9.40 4.40 6.96
C ARG A 147 9.53 4.05 8.44
N ALA A 148 10.05 2.85 8.71
CA ALA A 148 10.23 2.32 10.07
C ALA A 148 11.10 3.21 10.98
N SER A 149 12.02 4.01 10.42
CA SER A 149 12.81 5.01 11.16
C SER A 149 11.96 6.06 11.87
N ASP A 150 10.75 6.28 11.38
CA ASP A 150 9.84 7.36 11.79
C ASP A 150 8.61 6.83 12.54
N VAL A 151 8.20 5.58 12.30
CA VAL A 151 7.15 4.88 13.08
C VAL A 151 7.66 4.52 14.49
N TYR A 152 8.91 4.11 14.59
CA TYR A 152 9.62 3.90 15.85
C TYR A 152 10.77 4.91 15.93
N GLY A 153 10.42 6.18 16.15
CA GLY A 153 11.40 7.26 16.26
C GLY A 153 12.60 6.79 17.05
N SER A 154 13.78 6.79 16.40
CA SER A 154 15.09 6.38 16.93
C SER A 154 15.00 5.52 18.18
N ARG A 155 15.13 4.18 18.07
CA ARG A 155 15.31 3.29 19.23
C ARG A 155 16.12 4.03 20.30
N PRO A 156 15.62 4.18 21.55
CA PRO A 156 16.28 5.00 22.53
C PRO A 156 17.73 4.54 22.63
N ARG A 157 18.65 5.45 22.36
CA ARG A 157 20.06 5.24 22.63
C ARG A 157 20.14 5.07 24.14
N ASP A 158 20.54 3.90 24.61
CA ASP A 158 20.85 3.73 26.02
C ASP A 158 22.02 4.66 26.37
N GLU A 159 21.71 5.79 27.01
CA GLU A 159 22.68 6.79 27.44
C GLU A 159 23.69 6.24 28.46
N ARG A 160 23.48 5.03 29.02
CA ARG A 160 24.45 4.39 29.92
C ARG A 160 25.54 3.61 29.21
N THR A 161 25.36 3.17 27.96
CA THR A 161 26.29 2.18 27.36
C THR A 161 26.88 2.59 26.02
N GLY A 162 26.33 3.59 25.32
CA GLY A 162 26.96 4.17 24.13
C GLY A 162 27.28 3.20 22.98
N THR A 163 26.75 1.97 22.99
CA THR A 163 27.13 0.91 22.05
C THR A 163 25.95 0.58 21.14
N THR A 164 26.16 0.71 19.82
CA THR A 164 25.28 0.13 18.80
C THR A 164 25.50 -1.38 18.76
N TRP A 165 24.47 -2.16 19.07
CA TRP A 165 24.50 -3.61 18.90
C TRP A 165 24.61 -3.95 17.41
N THR A 166 25.78 -4.46 17.00
CA THR A 166 25.89 -5.28 15.80
C THR A 166 25.27 -6.64 16.10
N ALA A 167 24.21 -7.00 15.39
CA ALA A 167 23.79 -8.39 15.34
C ALA A 167 24.91 -9.21 14.66
N VAL A 168 25.29 -10.31 15.31
CA VAL A 168 26.24 -11.32 14.81
C VAL A 168 25.69 -12.68 15.21
N PRO A 169 25.92 -13.72 14.41
CA PRO A 169 25.50 -13.96 13.02
C PRO A 169 24.15 -14.69 12.92
#